data_AF-A0A2J6JA52-F1
#
_entry.id   AF-A0A2J6JA52-F1
#
_cell.length_a   1.000
_cell.length_b   1.000
_cell.length_c   1.000
_cell.angle_alpha   90.00
_cell.angle_beta   90.00
_cell.angle_gamma   90.00
#
_symmetry.space_group_name_H-M   'P 1'
#
loop_
_entity.id
_entity.type
_entity.pdbx_description
1 polymer ?
#
loop_
_entity_poly.entity_id
_entity_poly.type
_entity_poly.pdbx_seq_one_letter_code
_entity_poly.pdbx_strand_id
1 'polypeptide(L)'
;MVSVDLFHTHLLSLKNCMRILIVEDEDINRALLEFHFKRLKHDVVSVTNGLDAIKAIQRESFDLVFMDCYMPTMGGYEATEKIRAGLAGEDKSVIPIYAFTSEEISDKQLDSIGLNGHLKKPFDLNEIDGLMKKVTN
;
A
#
# COMPACT_ATOMS: atom_id res chain seq x y z
N MET A 1 -5.34 0.59 20.81
CA MET A 1 -4.73 0.59 19.46
C MET A 1 -5.61 1.20 18.38
N VAL A 2 -6.92 1.38 18.59
CA VAL A 2 -7.85 2.00 17.60
C VAL A 2 -7.64 3.51 17.42
N SER A 3 -7.01 4.21 18.38
CA SER A 3 -6.88 5.66 18.36
C SER A 3 -5.77 6.21 17.44
N VAL A 4 -4.78 5.40 17.10
CA VAL A 4 -3.62 5.84 16.30
C VAL A 4 -3.94 5.77 14.81
N ASP A 5 -4.66 4.73 14.40
CA ASP A 5 -5.03 4.47 13.01
C ASP A 5 -6.04 5.53 12.50
N LEU A 6 -7.06 5.85 13.31
CA LEU A 6 -8.06 6.87 12.95
C LEU A 6 -7.45 8.28 12.81
N PHE A 7 -6.46 8.61 13.64
CA PHE A 7 -5.77 9.90 13.57
C PHE A 7 -4.88 10.00 12.33
N HIS A 8 -4.23 8.90 11.95
CA HIS A 8 -3.37 8.85 10.77
C HIS A 8 -4.17 8.99 9.47
N THR A 9 -5.27 8.24 9.32
CA THR A 9 -6.22 8.37 8.19
C THR A 9 -6.76 9.80 8.06
N HIS A 10 -7.09 10.44 9.18
CA HIS A 10 -7.54 11.83 9.15
C HIS A 10 -6.46 12.80 8.66
N LEU A 11 -5.18 12.61 9.01
CA LEU A 11 -4.09 13.45 8.50
C LEU A 11 -3.85 13.25 7.00
N LEU A 12 -4.04 12.03 6.49
CA LEU A 12 -4.00 11.74 5.06
C LEU A 12 -5.15 12.44 4.31
N SER A 13 -6.35 12.52 4.91
CA SER A 13 -7.51 13.23 4.34
C SER A 13 -7.25 14.69 3.98
N LEU A 14 -6.37 15.34 4.77
CA LEU A 14 -6.07 16.77 4.64
C LEU A 14 -4.91 17.03 3.66
N LYS A 15 -4.26 15.98 3.15
CA LYS A 15 -3.05 16.09 2.34
C LYS A 15 -3.40 16.16 0.85
N ASN A 16 -3.20 17.33 0.23
CA ASN A 16 -3.41 17.51 -1.21
C ASN A 16 -2.46 16.70 -2.10
N CYS A 17 -1.32 16.25 -1.57
CA CYS A 17 -0.34 15.42 -2.27
C CYS A 17 0.23 14.38 -1.30
N MET A 18 0.00 13.11 -1.60
CA MET A 18 0.59 11.97 -0.90
C MET A 18 1.81 11.46 -1.66
N ARG A 19 2.77 10.91 -0.92
CA ARG A 19 3.88 10.12 -1.46
C ARG A 19 3.52 8.65 -1.37
N ILE A 20 3.26 8.02 -2.51
CA ILE A 20 2.73 6.67 -2.64
C ILE A 20 3.84 5.73 -3.10
N LEU A 21 3.99 4.59 -2.43
CA LEU A 21 4.80 3.48 -2.89
C LEU A 21 3.91 2.45 -3.61
N ILE A 22 4.24 2.14 -4.85
CA ILE A 22 3.60 1.07 -5.63
C ILE A 22 4.55 -0.12 -5.68
N VAL A 23 4.06 -1.31 -5.33
CA VAL A 23 4.81 -2.56 -5.38
C VAL A 23 4.05 -3.53 -6.28
N GLU A 24 4.53 -3.67 -7.52
CA GLU A 24 3.88 -4.48 -8.57
C GLU A 24 4.96 -4.98 -9.52
N ASP A 25 5.03 -6.30 -9.74
CA ASP A 25 6.07 -6.93 -10.57
C ASP A 25 5.76 -6.80 -12.07
N GLU A 26 4.48 -6.75 -12.44
CA GLU A 26 4.06 -6.65 -13.84
C GLU A 26 4.20 -5.20 -14.36
N ASP A 27 5.04 -5.02 -15.39
CA ASP A 27 5.43 -3.71 -15.91
C ASP A 27 4.24 -2.86 -16.37
N ILE A 28 3.23 -3.49 -16.97
CA ILE A 28 2.05 -2.81 -17.53
C ILE A 28 1.16 -2.29 -16.39
N ASN A 29 0.83 -3.14 -15.42
CA ASN A 29 0.08 -2.76 -14.23
C ASN A 29 0.79 -1.64 -13.46
N ARG A 30 2.11 -1.77 -13.23
CA ARG A 30 2.90 -0.76 -12.51
C ARG A 30 2.88 0.59 -13.24
N ALA A 31 3.09 0.59 -14.56
CA ALA A 31 3.04 1.81 -15.36
C ALA A 31 1.64 2.46 -15.37
N LEU A 32 0.58 1.65 -15.41
CA LEU A 32 -0.80 2.14 -15.32
C LEU A 32 -1.07 2.84 -13.99
N LEU A 33 -0.69 2.21 -12.87
CA LEU A 33 -0.87 2.77 -11.53
C LEU A 33 -0.05 4.05 -11.36
N GLU A 34 1.21 4.06 -11.79
CA GLU A 34 2.05 5.25 -11.77
C GLU A 34 1.43 6.41 -12.53
N PHE A 35 0.99 6.16 -13.77
CA PHE A 35 0.35 7.17 -14.61
C PHE A 35 -0.91 7.71 -13.93
N HIS A 36 -1.73 6.83 -13.37
CA HIS A 36 -2.97 7.21 -12.69
C HIS A 36 -2.70 8.11 -11.47
N PHE A 37 -1.83 7.71 -10.55
CA PHE A 37 -1.56 8.50 -9.34
C PHE A 37 -0.79 9.80 -9.62
N LYS A 38 0.14 9.80 -10.59
CA LYS A 38 0.81 11.04 -11.05
C LYS A 38 -0.20 12.02 -11.65
N ARG A 39 -1.20 11.55 -12.40
CA ARG A 39 -2.29 12.39 -12.94
C ARG A 39 -3.15 13.01 -11.83
N LEU A 40 -3.30 12.32 -10.70
CA LEU A 40 -3.94 12.83 -9.49
C LEU A 40 -3.02 13.75 -8.65
N LYS A 41 -1.84 14.11 -9.17
CA LYS A 41 -0.84 15.00 -8.55
C LYS A 41 -0.22 14.44 -7.26
N HIS A 42 -0.22 13.13 -7.10
CA HIS A 42 0.55 12.47 -6.05
C HIS A 42 2.00 12.26 -6.50
N ASP A 43 2.89 12.20 -5.51
CA ASP A 43 4.27 11.78 -5.71
C ASP A 43 4.34 10.25 -5.62
N VAL A 44 5.05 9.62 -6.56
CA VAL A 44 4.98 8.17 -6.74
C VAL A 44 6.37 7.59 -6.91
N VAL A 45 6.68 6.61 -6.07
CA VAL A 45 7.82 5.71 -6.22
C VAL A 45 7.28 4.32 -6.47
N SER A 46 7.93 3.57 -7.36
CA SER A 46 7.53 2.19 -7.67
C SER A 46 8.70 1.23 -7.59
N VAL A 47 8.41 0.00 -7.18
CA VAL A 47 9.34 -1.12 -7.07
C VAL A 47 8.63 -2.41 -7.50
N THR A 48 9.39 -3.49 -7.70
CA THR A 48 8.88 -4.71 -8.38
C THR A 48 8.75 -5.93 -7.49
N ASN A 49 9.09 -5.84 -6.21
CA ASN A 49 9.00 -6.96 -5.27
C ASN A 49 8.97 -6.49 -3.81
N GLY A 50 8.56 -7.38 -2.90
CA GLY A 50 8.41 -7.07 -1.48
C GLY A 50 9.73 -6.69 -0.77
N LEU A 51 10.87 -7.24 -1.19
CA LEU A 51 12.16 -6.91 -0.58
C LEU A 51 12.57 -5.47 -0.91
N ASP A 52 12.37 -5.04 -2.15
CA ASP A 52 12.67 -3.67 -2.55
C ASP A 52 11.66 -2.67 -1.96
N ALA A 53 10.42 -3.09 -1.68
CA ALA A 53 9.47 -2.30 -0.91
C ALA A 53 9.98 -2.02 0.51
N ILE A 54 10.48 -3.04 1.21
CA ILE A 54 11.07 -2.87 2.55
C ILE A 54 12.26 -1.91 2.48
N LYS A 55 13.17 -2.08 1.52
CA LYS A 55 14.33 -1.18 1.35
C LYS A 55 13.93 0.25 1.04
N ALA A 56 12.89 0.46 0.22
CA ALA A 56 12.36 1.78 -0.09
C ALA A 56 11.84 2.46 1.19
N ILE A 57 11.01 1.76 1.97
CA ILE A 57 10.43 2.26 3.22
C ILE A 57 11.51 2.56 4.29
N GLN A 58 12.61 1.80 4.30
CA GLN A 58 13.76 2.10 5.18
C GLN A 58 14.46 3.42 4.82
N ARG A 59 14.50 3.77 3.53
CA ARG A 59 15.25 4.93 3.03
C ARG A 59 14.42 6.21 3.06
N GLU A 60 13.12 6.07 2.88
CA GLU A 60 12.22 7.18 2.60
C GLU A 60 10.88 6.99 3.34
N SER A 61 10.19 8.09 3.61
CA SER A 61 8.85 8.04 4.20
C SER A 61 7.80 8.02 3.10
N PHE A 62 6.78 7.19 3.27
CA PHE A 62 5.61 7.12 2.41
C PHE A 62 4.34 7.34 3.23
N ASP A 63 3.33 7.92 2.59
CA ASP A 63 2.02 8.12 3.18
C ASP A 63 1.13 6.88 3.01
N LEU A 64 1.39 6.09 1.95
CA LEU A 64 0.56 4.98 1.53
C LEU A 64 1.38 3.98 0.71
N VAL A 65 1.12 2.69 0.90
CA VAL A 65 1.65 1.62 0.05
C VAL A 65 0.51 0.87 -0.62
N PHE A 66 0.59 0.72 -1.94
CA PHE A 66 -0.17 -0.27 -2.69
C PHE A 66 0.74 -1.46 -2.99
N MET A 67 0.32 -2.65 -2.54
CA MET A 67 1.14 -3.85 -2.53
C MET A 67 0.44 -4.98 -3.28
N ASP A 68 1.02 -5.48 -4.38
CA ASP A 68 0.58 -6.76 -4.92
C ASP A 68 0.91 -7.90 -3.95
N CYS A 69 -0.06 -8.75 -3.65
CA CYS A 69 0.13 -9.92 -2.81
C CYS A 69 1.02 -10.98 -3.46
N TYR A 70 1.01 -11.08 -4.79
CA TYR A 70 1.65 -12.18 -5.52
C TYR A 70 2.78 -11.65 -6.41
N MET A 71 4.03 -11.81 -5.96
CA MET A 71 5.22 -11.37 -6.70
C MET A 71 6.36 -12.40 -6.61
N PRO A 72 7.28 -12.42 -7.58
CA PRO A 72 8.52 -13.19 -7.48
C PRO A 72 9.38 -12.77 -6.28
N THR A 73 10.16 -13.71 -5.75
CA THR A 73 11.12 -13.52 -4.64
C THR A 73 10.50 -13.28 -3.27
N MET A 74 9.68 -12.24 -3.10
CA MET A 74 8.98 -11.93 -1.85
C MET A 74 7.61 -11.33 -2.17
N GLY A 75 6.55 -12.03 -1.76
CA GLY A 75 5.16 -11.60 -1.95
C GLY A 75 4.73 -10.51 -0.99
N GLY A 76 3.60 -9.88 -1.29
CA GLY A 76 3.08 -8.74 -0.54
C GLY A 76 2.65 -9.06 0.89
N TYR A 77 2.12 -10.26 1.14
CA TYR A 77 1.77 -10.68 2.50
C TYR A 77 3.01 -10.78 3.40
N GLU A 78 4.04 -11.49 2.93
CA GLU A 78 5.31 -11.64 3.66
C GLU A 78 6.00 -10.28 3.86
N ALA A 79 5.99 -9.42 2.84
CA ALA A 79 6.54 -8.07 2.95
C ALA A 79 5.80 -7.23 4.00
N THR A 80 4.47 -7.31 4.01
CA THR A 80 3.61 -6.61 4.99
C THR A 80 3.91 -7.07 6.40
N GLU A 81 3.93 -8.38 6.66
CA GLU A 81 4.26 -8.94 7.98
C GLU A 81 5.63 -8.47 8.46
N LYS A 82 6.63 -8.46 7.57
CA LYS A 82 7.98 -7.98 7.87
C LYS A 82 8.03 -6.47 8.16
N ILE A 83 7.27 -5.65 7.43
CA ILE A 83 7.14 -4.21 7.70
C ILE A 83 6.50 -4.00 9.07
N ARG A 84 5.41 -4.72 9.39
CA ARG A 84 4.75 -4.67 10.70
C ARG A 84 5.65 -5.13 11.84
N ALA A 85 6.51 -6.12 11.60
CA ALA A 85 7.53 -6.57 12.56
C ALA A 85 8.71 -5.59 12.72
N GLY A 86 8.68 -4.42 12.06
CA GLY A 86 9.69 -3.38 12.21
C GLY A 86 10.93 -3.58 11.33
N LEU A 87 10.93 -4.54 10.39
CA LEU A 87 12.09 -4.75 9.51
C LEU A 87 12.38 -3.52 8.64
N ALA A 88 11.36 -2.71 8.34
CA ALA A 88 11.50 -1.45 7.62
C ALA A 88 11.80 -0.24 8.53
N GLY A 89 11.98 -0.45 9.83
CA GLY A 89 12.03 0.58 10.87
C GLY A 89 10.78 0.52 11.77
N GLU A 90 10.97 0.60 13.10
CA GLU A 90 9.86 0.51 14.06
C GLU A 90 8.81 1.61 13.85
N ASP A 91 9.24 2.83 13.51
CA ASP A 91 8.37 3.97 13.20
C ASP A 91 7.57 3.79 11.90
N LYS A 92 8.04 2.90 11.01
CA LYS A 92 7.40 2.59 9.72
C LYS A 92 6.38 1.48 9.81
N SER A 93 6.33 0.75 10.93
CA SER A 93 5.39 -0.37 11.13
C SER A 93 3.92 0.03 11.04
N VAL A 94 3.60 1.33 11.15
CA VAL A 94 2.23 1.86 11.10
C VAL A 94 1.83 2.42 9.73
N ILE A 95 2.70 2.36 8.71
CA ILE A 95 2.35 2.88 7.39
C ILE A 95 1.11 2.18 6.82
N PRO A 96 0.14 2.89 6.24
CA PRO A 96 -1.01 2.25 5.59
C PRO A 96 -0.58 1.39 4.39
N ILE A 97 -0.99 0.13 4.37
CA ILE A 97 -0.70 -0.82 3.29
C ILE A 97 -2.02 -1.41 2.79
N TYR A 98 -2.29 -1.23 1.50
CA TYR A 98 -3.45 -1.77 0.81
C TYR A 98 -3.02 -2.80 -0.22
N ALA A 99 -3.66 -3.95 -0.18
CA ALA A 99 -3.32 -5.08 -1.03
C ALA A 99 -4.05 -5.06 -2.38
N PHE A 100 -3.36 -5.46 -3.44
CA PHE A 100 -3.96 -5.95 -4.66
C PHE A 100 -3.83 -7.47 -4.68
N THR A 101 -4.93 -8.20 -4.83
CA THR A 101 -4.94 -9.66 -4.65
C THR A 101 -5.91 -10.33 -5.61
N SER A 102 -5.63 -11.56 -6.06
CA SER A 102 -6.60 -12.39 -6.80
C SER A 102 -7.57 -13.14 -5.87
N GLU A 103 -7.32 -13.13 -4.56
CA GLU A 103 -8.07 -13.90 -3.57
C GLU A 103 -9.02 -13.03 -2.75
N GLU A 104 -10.10 -13.63 -2.27
CA GLU A 104 -10.93 -13.03 -1.23
C GLU A 104 -10.17 -13.08 0.10
N ILE A 105 -10.06 -11.94 0.79
CA ILE A 105 -9.42 -11.85 2.10
C ILE A 105 -10.50 -11.48 3.12
N SER A 106 -10.70 -12.32 4.13
CA SER A 106 -11.58 -11.99 5.25
C SER A 106 -10.99 -10.88 6.13
N ASP A 107 -11.83 -10.13 6.84
CA ASP A 107 -11.39 -9.09 7.79
C ASP A 107 -10.39 -9.65 8.81
N LYS A 108 -10.62 -10.88 9.30
CA LYS A 108 -9.70 -11.56 10.22
C LYS A 108 -8.32 -11.79 9.62
N GLN A 109 -8.24 -12.11 8.32
CA GLN A 109 -6.96 -12.28 7.63
C GLN A 109 -6.26 -10.94 7.43
N LEU A 110 -7.00 -9.90 7.03
CA LEU A 110 -6.47 -8.53 6.91
C LEU A 110 -5.80 -8.08 8.23
N ASP A 111 -6.52 -8.24 9.34
CA ASP A 111 -6.03 -7.90 10.68
C ASP A 111 -4.79 -8.70 11.07
N SER A 112 -4.76 -10.01 10.76
CA SER A 112 -3.64 -10.87 11.12
C SER A 112 -2.34 -10.55 10.38
N ILE A 113 -2.46 -10.11 9.12
CA ILE A 113 -1.33 -9.70 8.28
C ILE A 113 -0.93 -8.25 8.57
N GLY A 114 -1.89 -7.42 9.00
CA GLY A 114 -1.73 -5.99 9.22
C GLY A 114 -1.97 -5.15 7.96
N LEU A 115 -2.84 -5.60 7.06
CA LEU A 115 -3.31 -4.82 5.91
C LEU A 115 -4.44 -3.89 6.31
N ASN A 116 -4.47 -2.68 5.75
CA ASN A 116 -5.52 -1.69 5.99
C ASN A 116 -6.72 -1.86 5.06
N GLY A 117 -6.59 -2.70 4.04
CA GLY A 117 -7.63 -3.04 3.11
C GLY A 117 -7.07 -3.79 1.91
N HIS A 118 -7.96 -4.18 1.01
CA HIS A 118 -7.58 -4.86 -0.22
C HIS A 118 -8.50 -4.49 -1.36
N LEU A 119 -8.03 -4.77 -2.57
CA LEU A 119 -8.80 -4.67 -3.79
C LEU A 119 -8.57 -5.94 -4.63
N LYS A 120 -9.65 -6.58 -5.03
CA LYS A 120 -9.58 -7.86 -5.73
C LYS A 120 -9.34 -7.65 -7.23
N LYS A 121 -8.33 -8.31 -7.79
CA LYS A 121 -8.05 -8.38 -9.22
C LYS A 121 -9.08 -9.31 -9.91
N PRO A 122 -9.57 -9.00 -11.12
CA PRO A 122 -9.34 -7.76 -11.85
C PRO A 122 -10.14 -6.59 -11.27
N PHE A 123 -9.57 -5.39 -11.36
CA PHE A 123 -10.21 -4.15 -10.93
C PHE A 123 -9.98 -3.01 -11.91
N ASP A 124 -10.80 -1.97 -11.83
CA ASP A 124 -10.65 -0.75 -12.61
C ASP A 124 -10.11 0.44 -11.79
N LEU A 125 -9.85 1.56 -12.48
CA LEU A 125 -9.37 2.79 -11.83
C LEU A 125 -10.42 3.44 -10.92
N ASN A 126 -11.73 3.21 -11.14
CA ASN A 126 -12.78 3.75 -10.28
C ASN A 126 -12.79 3.03 -8.93
N GLU A 127 -12.50 1.73 -8.91
CA GLU A 127 -12.35 0.96 -7.68
C GLU A 127 -11.13 1.43 -6.87
N ILE A 128 -10.01 1.73 -7.55
CA ILE A 128 -8.83 2.37 -6.92
C ILE A 128 -9.20 3.75 -6.36
N ASP A 129 -9.88 4.60 -7.12
CA ASP A 129 -10.35 5.92 -6.66
C ASP A 129 -11.29 5.79 -5.45
N GLY A 130 -12.15 4.76 -5.44
CA GLY A 130 -13.02 4.43 -4.33
C GLY A 130 -12.26 4.02 -3.08
N LEU A 131 -11.18 3.25 -3.24
CA LEU A 131 -10.29 2.89 -2.14
C LEU A 131 -9.54 4.11 -1.61
N MET A 132 -9.00 4.94 -2.49
CA MET A 132 -8.32 6.20 -2.14
C MET A 132 -9.21 7.11 -1.30
N LYS A 133 -10.49 7.24 -1.67
CA LYS A 133 -11.47 8.00 -0.86
C LYS A 133 -11.68 7.43 0.54
N LYS A 134 -11.49 6.13 0.76
CA LYS A 134 -11.55 5.53 2.11
C LYS A 134 -10.28 5.79 2.91
N VAL A 135 -9.13 5.90 2.24
CA VAL A 135 -7.85 6.28 2.87
C VAL A 135 -7.89 7.74 3.33
N THR A 136 -8.60 8.60 2.59
CA THR A 136 -8.62 10.04 2.79
C THR A 136 -9.92 10.57 3.39
N ASN A 137 -10.77 9.76 4.04
CA ASN A 137 -11.98 10.23 4.74
C ASN A 137 -12.04 9.63 6.15
#